data_AF-A0A7X9KQC3-F1
#
_entry.id   AF-A0A7X9KQC3-F1
#
_cell.length_a   1.000
_cell.length_b   1.000
_cell.length_c   1.000
_cell.angle_alpha   90.00
_cell.angle_beta   90.00
_cell.angle_gamma   90.00
#
_symmetry.space_group_name_H-M   'P 1'
#
loop_
_entity.id
_entity.type
_entity.pdbx_description
1 polymer ?
#
loop_
_entity_poly.entity_id
_entity_poly.type
_entity_poly.pdbx_seq_one_letter_code
_entity_poly.pdbx_strand_id
1 'polypeptide(L)'
;KISGPVDSFWLNNTLKISPDEQLGLLKKLYFEQLPFRKSVQQTMSRLMVQEDNTAYKLSYKTGWGFDEAGNSIGWLTGWIEENRHVYFFVTLLKSPDKNFDMVPARIAITKDILKSYGFFEGKK
;
A
#
# COMPACT_ATOMS: atom_id res chain seq x y z
N LYS A 1 21.61 5.06 4.99
CA LYS A 1 21.83 4.85 6.44
C LYS A 1 20.66 5.52 7.15
N ILE A 2 19.86 4.78 7.91
CA ILE A 2 18.76 5.40 8.70
C ILE A 2 19.44 6.24 9.78
N SER A 3 19.08 7.52 9.89
CA SER A 3 19.66 8.47 10.85
C SER A 3 18.58 9.40 11.38
N GLY A 4 18.76 9.90 12.60
CA GLY A 4 17.76 10.74 13.27
C GLY A 4 16.93 9.95 14.29
N PRO A 5 15.83 10.54 14.79
CA PRO A 5 15.03 9.93 15.84
C PRO A 5 14.42 8.60 15.40
N VAL A 6 14.53 7.58 16.26
CA VAL A 6 14.06 6.21 15.99
C VAL A 6 12.53 6.14 15.84
N ASP A 7 11.81 7.15 16.28
CA ASP A 7 10.34 7.26 16.27
C ASP A 7 9.78 8.08 15.09
N SER A 8 10.63 8.61 14.20
CA SER A 8 10.18 9.47 13.09
C SER A 8 11.01 9.35 11.82
N PHE A 9 11.96 8.42 11.75
CA PHE A 9 12.82 8.23 10.57
C PHE A 9 12.07 7.88 9.27
N TRP A 10 10.85 7.36 9.37
CA TRP A 10 9.98 7.07 8.23
C TRP A 10 9.11 8.26 7.79
N LEU A 11 9.13 9.38 8.54
CA LEU A 11 8.39 10.61 8.25
C LEU A 11 9.31 11.79 7.91
N ASN A 12 10.59 11.72 8.21
CA ASN A 12 11.54 12.82 8.10
C ASN A 12 12.39 12.80 6.80
N ASN A 13 11.95 12.06 5.77
CA ASN A 13 12.63 11.89 4.48
C ASN A 13 14.02 11.21 4.51
N THR A 14 14.48 10.68 5.65
CA THR A 14 15.76 9.95 5.73
C THR A 14 15.66 8.52 5.21
N LEU A 15 14.54 7.85 5.47
CA LEU A 15 14.20 6.59 4.82
C LEU A 15 13.39 6.87 3.56
N LYS A 16 13.85 6.35 2.42
CA LYS A 16 13.15 6.39 1.14
C LYS A 16 13.02 4.98 0.60
N ILE A 17 11.89 4.74 -0.07
CA ILE A 17 11.59 3.48 -0.74
C ILE A 17 10.78 3.80 -1.99
N SER A 18 11.15 3.18 -3.11
CA SER A 18 10.44 3.31 -4.38
C SER A 18 9.15 2.47 -4.40
N PRO A 19 8.20 2.77 -5.30
CA PRO A 19 7.02 1.93 -5.51
C PRO A 19 7.35 0.47 -5.87
N ASP A 20 8.43 0.23 -6.61
CA ASP A 20 8.87 -1.11 -6.99
C ASP A 20 9.39 -1.90 -5.77
N GLU A 21 10.19 -1.26 -4.92
CA GLU A 21 10.66 -1.86 -3.66
C GLU A 21 9.50 -2.16 -2.71
N GLN A 22 8.49 -1.28 -2.62
CA GLN A 22 7.24 -1.53 -1.89
C GLN A 22 6.53 -2.78 -2.41
N LEU A 23 6.43 -2.94 -3.74
CA LEU A 23 5.80 -4.10 -4.37
C LEU A 23 6.55 -5.40 -4.02
N GLY A 24 7.88 -5.37 -4.07
CA GLY A 24 8.73 -6.49 -3.67
C GLY A 24 8.56 -6.86 -2.18
N LEU A 25 8.47 -5.85 -1.31
CA LEU A 25 8.24 -6.04 0.13
C LEU A 25 6.87 -6.69 0.40
N LEU A 26 5.81 -6.22 -0.27
CA LEU A 26 4.46 -6.77 -0.14
C LEU A 26 4.39 -8.23 -0.62
N LYS A 27 5.02 -8.54 -1.76
CA LYS A 27 5.12 -9.92 -2.25
C LYS A 27 5.79 -10.84 -1.21
N LYS A 28 6.92 -10.40 -0.65
CA LYS A 28 7.61 -11.18 0.39
C LYS A 28 6.76 -11.34 1.65
N LEU A 29 6.04 -10.29 2.07
CA LEU A 29 5.13 -10.36 3.23
C LEU A 29 4.02 -11.38 3.00
N TYR A 30 3.34 -11.31 1.84
CA TYR A 30 2.22 -12.19 1.51
C TYR A 30 2.64 -13.66 1.41
N PHE A 31 3.77 -13.94 0.75
CA PHE A 31 4.30 -15.31 0.64
C PHE A 31 5.14 -15.77 1.83
N GLU A 32 5.11 -15.03 2.94
CA GLU A 32 5.81 -15.36 4.20
C GLU A 32 7.35 -15.47 4.07
N GLN A 33 7.95 -14.76 3.11
CA GLN A 33 9.37 -14.82 2.75
C GLN A 33 10.24 -13.79 3.48
N LEU A 34 9.67 -12.95 4.35
CA LEU A 34 10.47 -12.07 5.19
C LEU A 34 11.16 -12.86 6.31
N PRO A 35 12.28 -12.37 6.86
CA PRO A 35 13.02 -13.02 7.94
C PRO A 35 12.31 -12.87 9.31
N PHE A 36 11.00 -13.14 9.36
CA PHE A 36 10.16 -13.11 10.55
C PHE A 36 9.37 -14.43 10.68
N ARG A 37 8.87 -14.73 11.88
CA ARG A 37 8.01 -15.90 12.09
C ARG A 37 6.78 -15.83 11.19
N LYS A 38 6.43 -16.95 10.56
CA LYS A 38 5.25 -17.07 9.67
C LYS A 38 3.97 -16.55 10.32
N SER A 39 3.73 -16.92 11.59
CA SER A 39 2.56 -16.47 12.34
C SER A 39 2.45 -14.95 12.47
N VAL A 40 3.58 -14.23 12.56
CA VAL A 40 3.60 -12.76 12.61
C VAL A 40 3.24 -12.18 11.25
N GLN A 41 3.81 -12.72 10.17
CA GLN A 41 3.52 -12.28 8.80
C GLN A 41 2.04 -12.52 8.46
N GLN A 42 1.51 -13.69 8.79
CA GLN A 42 0.08 -14.00 8.64
C GLN A 42 -0.82 -13.07 9.45
N THR A 43 -0.42 -12.74 10.68
CA THR A 43 -1.17 -11.78 11.51
C THR A 43 -1.18 -10.40 10.88
N MET A 44 -0.03 -9.94 10.38
CA MET A 44 0.07 -8.66 9.67
C MET A 44 -0.83 -8.63 8.43
N SER A 45 -0.79 -9.66 7.59
CA SER A 45 -1.65 -9.76 6.40
C SER A 45 -3.14 -9.74 6.77
N ARG A 46 -3.55 -10.36 7.88
CA ARG A 46 -4.93 -10.29 8.37
C ARG A 46 -5.32 -8.89 8.85
N LEU A 47 -4.42 -8.16 9.49
CA LEU A 47 -4.68 -6.78 9.95
C LEU A 47 -4.77 -5.78 8.78
N MET A 48 -4.22 -6.12 7.62
CA MET A 48 -4.31 -5.27 6.43
C MET A 48 -5.64 -5.37 5.68
N VAL A 49 -6.48 -6.37 5.99
CA VAL A 49 -7.77 -6.55 5.31
C VAL A 49 -8.69 -5.36 5.58
N GLN A 50 -9.20 -4.75 4.51
CA GLN A 50 -10.11 -3.60 4.59
C GLN A 50 -11.50 -3.94 4.09
N GLU A 51 -11.58 -4.79 3.06
CA GLU A 51 -12.84 -5.31 2.50
C GLU A 51 -12.71 -6.82 2.29
N ASP A 52 -13.73 -7.57 2.69
CA ASP A 52 -13.79 -9.04 2.55
C ASP A 52 -15.24 -9.43 2.23
N ASN A 53 -15.47 -10.01 1.06
CA ASN A 53 -16.78 -10.47 0.62
C ASN A 53 -16.66 -11.69 -0.31
N THR A 54 -17.79 -12.18 -0.82
CA THR A 54 -17.84 -13.39 -1.64
C THR A 54 -17.15 -13.27 -2.99
N ALA A 55 -16.96 -12.06 -3.52
CA ALA A 55 -16.33 -11.83 -4.82
C ALA A 55 -14.83 -11.58 -4.70
N TYR A 56 -14.40 -10.83 -3.69
CA TYR A 56 -13.01 -10.44 -3.52
C TYR A 56 -12.65 -10.17 -2.06
N LYS A 57 -11.34 -10.15 -1.80
CA LYS A 57 -10.75 -9.64 -0.57
C LYS A 57 -9.68 -8.61 -0.89
N LEU A 58 -9.82 -7.41 -0.31
CA LEU A 58 -8.93 -6.28 -0.56
C LEU A 58 -8.19 -5.92 0.75
N SER A 59 -6.87 -5.98 0.68
CA SER A 59 -5.98 -5.69 1.80
C SER A 59 -5.03 -4.56 1.43
N TYR A 60 -4.96 -3.49 2.23
CA TYR A 60 -4.04 -2.40 1.96
C TYR A 60 -3.66 -1.60 3.20
N LYS A 61 -2.59 -0.83 3.08
CA LYS A 61 -2.21 0.21 4.03
C LYS A 61 -2.11 1.56 3.32
N THR A 62 -2.59 2.59 4.01
CA THR A 62 -2.48 3.99 3.62
C THR A 62 -1.23 4.63 4.21
N GLY A 63 -0.65 5.58 3.47
CA GLY A 63 0.41 6.48 3.94
C GLY A 63 0.22 7.90 3.42
N TRP A 64 0.63 8.89 4.21
CA TRP A 64 0.63 10.28 3.80
C TRP A 64 1.78 11.01 4.49
N GLY A 65 2.51 11.82 3.73
CA GLY A 65 3.60 12.65 4.22
C GLY A 65 3.97 13.73 3.22
N PHE A 66 5.09 14.40 3.45
CA PHE A 66 5.56 15.49 2.60
C PHE A 66 7.01 15.25 2.20
N ASP A 67 7.35 15.50 0.93
CA ASP A 67 8.73 15.46 0.47
C ASP A 67 9.51 16.71 0.92
N GLU A 68 10.81 16.78 0.61
CA GLU A 68 11.66 17.90 1.04
C GLU A 68 11.25 19.25 0.45
N ALA A 69 10.52 19.25 -0.67
CA ALA A 69 9.97 20.45 -1.28
C ALA A 69 8.57 20.82 -0.72
N GLY A 70 8.06 20.05 0.25
CA GLY A 70 6.74 20.26 0.84
C GLY A 70 5.59 19.76 -0.03
N ASN A 71 5.85 18.96 -1.06
CA ASN A 71 4.80 18.35 -1.86
C ASN A 71 4.13 17.21 -1.08
N SER A 72 2.82 17.11 -1.22
CA SER A 72 2.02 16.04 -0.61
C SER A 72 2.31 14.71 -1.31
N ILE A 73 2.74 13.69 -0.55
CA ILE A 73 2.99 12.33 -1.03
C ILE A 73 1.98 11.37 -0.38
N GLY A 74 1.10 10.79 -1.19
CA GLY A 74 0.12 9.80 -0.74
C GLY A 74 0.47 8.40 -1.23
N TRP A 75 0.27 7.42 -0.36
CA TRP A 75 0.50 6.00 -0.64
C TRP A 75 -0.75 5.17 -0.39
N LEU A 76 -1.05 4.25 -1.30
CA LEU A 76 -1.92 3.12 -1.08
C LEU A 76 -1.23 1.86 -1.59
N THR A 77 -0.87 0.95 -0.68
CA THR A 77 -0.09 -0.24 -1.02
C THR A 77 -0.77 -1.48 -0.47
N GLY A 78 -0.85 -2.54 -1.26
CA GLY A 78 -1.64 -3.71 -0.89
C GLY A 78 -1.77 -4.76 -1.97
N TRP A 79 -2.80 -5.57 -1.84
CA TRP A 79 -3.17 -6.59 -2.80
C TRP A 79 -4.69 -6.85 -2.78
N ILE A 80 -5.19 -7.36 -3.90
CA ILE A 80 -6.54 -7.88 -4.04
C ILE A 80 -6.48 -9.36 -4.37
N GLU A 81 -7.36 -10.14 -3.73
CA GLU A 81 -7.53 -11.57 -3.95
C GLU A 81 -8.90 -11.82 -4.60
N GLU A 82 -8.92 -12.45 -5.77
CA GLU A 82 -10.13 -12.91 -6.49
C GLU A 82 -9.89 -14.32 -7.03
N ASN A 83 -10.91 -15.18 -6.96
CA ASN A 83 -10.84 -16.60 -7.38
C ASN A 83 -9.53 -17.33 -7.03
N ARG A 84 -8.98 -17.08 -5.84
CA ARG A 84 -7.71 -17.65 -5.33
C ARG A 84 -6.44 -17.16 -6.04
N HIS A 85 -6.55 -16.14 -6.88
CA HIS A 85 -5.42 -15.39 -7.44
C HIS A 85 -5.19 -14.11 -6.63
N VAL A 86 -3.92 -13.75 -6.46
CA VAL A 86 -3.50 -12.53 -5.75
C VAL A 86 -2.85 -11.54 -6.73
N TYR A 87 -3.23 -10.28 -6.61
CA TYR A 87 -2.70 -9.19 -7.43
C TYR A 87 -2.22 -8.06 -6.54
N PHE A 88 -0.93 -7.77 -6.60
CA PHE A 88 -0.29 -6.73 -5.80
C PHE A 88 -0.37 -5.38 -6.50
N PHE A 89 -0.57 -4.32 -5.74
CA PHE A 89 -0.57 -2.96 -6.26
C PHE A 89 0.15 -2.00 -5.31
N VAL A 90 0.69 -0.94 -5.90
CA VAL A 90 1.30 0.18 -5.20
C VAL A 90 0.93 1.44 -5.96
N THR A 91 0.19 2.34 -5.30
CA THR A 91 -0.14 3.66 -5.82
C THR A 91 0.63 4.70 -5.02
N LEU A 92 1.42 5.52 -5.72
CA LEU A 92 2.02 6.73 -5.19
C LEU A 92 1.40 7.93 -5.91
N LEU A 93 0.82 8.84 -5.15
CA LEU A 93 0.38 10.14 -5.63
C LEU A 93 1.31 11.21 -5.11
N LYS A 94 1.66 12.17 -5.98
CA LYS A 94 2.42 13.35 -5.63
C LYS A 94 1.67 14.58 -6.12
N SER A 95 1.44 15.54 -5.23
CA SER A 95 0.81 16.81 -5.58
C SER A 95 1.58 17.99 -4.97
N PRO A 96 1.93 19.02 -5.78
CA PRO A 96 2.44 20.28 -5.25
C PRO A 96 1.32 21.18 -4.68
N ASP A 97 0.06 20.88 -4.98
CA ASP A 97 -1.09 21.62 -4.46
C ASP A 97 -1.37 21.23 -3.00
N LYS A 98 -1.29 22.23 -2.11
CA LYS A 98 -1.53 22.08 -0.67
C LYS A 98 -3.00 21.81 -0.34
N ASN A 99 -3.92 22.16 -1.24
CA ASN A 99 -5.36 21.94 -1.08
C ASN A 99 -5.80 20.60 -1.70
N PHE A 100 -4.88 19.82 -2.28
CA PHE A 100 -5.21 18.52 -2.82
C PHE A 100 -5.65 17.56 -1.71
N ASP A 101 -6.88 17.07 -1.80
CA ASP A 101 -7.45 16.17 -0.81
C ASP A 101 -6.90 14.74 -0.96
N MET A 102 -5.70 14.53 -0.43
CA MET A 102 -4.90 13.31 -0.58
C MET A 102 -5.55 12.07 0.05
N VAL A 103 -6.39 12.26 1.08
CA VAL A 103 -7.00 11.16 1.85
C VAL A 103 -7.99 10.34 1.02
N PRO A 104 -9.06 10.92 0.46
CA PRO A 104 -9.96 10.22 -0.42
C PRO A 104 -9.33 9.94 -1.79
N ALA A 105 -8.51 10.85 -2.34
CA ALA A 105 -8.01 10.74 -3.70
C ALA A 105 -7.19 9.46 -3.93
N ARG A 106 -6.27 9.10 -3.02
CA ARG A 106 -5.43 7.90 -3.18
C ARG A 106 -6.23 6.60 -3.17
N ILE A 107 -7.34 6.56 -2.43
CA ILE A 107 -8.22 5.39 -2.34
C ILE A 107 -9.08 5.32 -3.62
N ALA A 108 -9.75 6.42 -3.97
CA ALA A 108 -10.61 6.50 -5.14
C ALA A 108 -9.86 6.16 -6.42
N ILE A 109 -8.73 6.83 -6.68
CA ILE A 109 -7.91 6.60 -7.88
C ILE A 109 -7.45 5.14 -7.97
N THR A 110 -6.98 4.54 -6.86
CA THR A 110 -6.54 3.15 -6.90
C THR A 110 -7.69 2.20 -7.19
N LYS A 111 -8.86 2.41 -6.56
CA LYS A 111 -10.04 1.59 -6.83
C LYS A 111 -10.56 1.77 -8.26
N ASP A 112 -10.55 2.99 -8.79
CA ASP A 112 -10.95 3.25 -10.18
C ASP A 112 -10.02 2.54 -11.17
N ILE A 113 -8.70 2.53 -10.91
CA ILE A 113 -7.72 1.78 -11.70
C ILE A 113 -7.97 0.27 -11.58
N LEU A 114 -8.18 -0.27 -10.38
CA LEU A 114 -8.48 -1.70 -10.21
C LEU A 114 -9.78 -2.08 -10.94
N LYS A 115 -10.80 -1.22 -10.87
CA LYS A 115 -12.06 -1.43 -11.59
C LYS A 115 -11.85 -1.41 -13.09
N SER A 116 -11.01 -0.51 -13.64
CA SER A 116 -10.72 -0.48 -15.07
C SER A 116 -9.98 -1.74 -15.55
N TYR A 117 -9.22 -2.41 -14.67
CA TYR A 117 -8.65 -3.74 -14.93
C TYR A 117 -9.64 -4.90 -14.76
N GLY A 118 -10.88 -4.63 -14.35
CA GLY A 118 -11.95 -5.63 -14.18
C GLY A 118 -11.91 -6.37 -12.85
N PHE A 119 -11.35 -5.76 -11.81
CA PHE A 119 -11.48 -6.25 -10.43
C PHE A 119 -12.80 -5.80 -9.79
N PHE A 120 -13.09 -6.34 -8.61
CA PHE A 120 -14.30 -6.22 -7.81
C PHE A 120 -15.51 -7.00 -8.34
N GLU A 121 -15.30 -7.88 -9.32
CA GLU A 121 -16.36 -8.65 -9.97
C GLU A 121 -16.31 -10.15 -9.64
N GLY A 122 -15.25 -10.62 -8.97
CA GLY A 122 -15.04 -12.05 -8.68
C GLY A 122 -14.76 -12.86 -9.95
N LYS A 123 -14.08 -12.26 -10.93
CA LYS A 123 -13.82 -12.87 -12.25
C LYS A 123 -12.34 -13.05 -12.55
N LYS A 124 -11.45 -12.48 -11.75
CA LYS A 124 -10.00 -12.62 -11.89
C LYS A 124 -9.46 -13.79 -11.09
#